data_AF-A0A2M8S6Y4-F1
#
_entry.id   AF-A0A2M8S6Y4-F1
#
_cell.length_a   1.000
_cell.length_b   1.000
_cell.length_c   1.000
_cell.angle_alpha   90.00
_cell.angle_beta   90.00
_cell.angle_gamma   90.00
#
_symmetry.space_group_name_H-M   'P 1'
#
loop_
_entity.id
_entity.type
_entity.pdbx_description
1 polymer ?
#
loop_
_entity_poly.entity_id
_entity_poly.type
_entity_poly.pdbx_seq_one_letter_code
_entity_poly.pdbx_strand_id
1 'polypeptide(L)' 'DIVTNEPLLEALQKDMEAWGACVAGALDVSEYTTGLSEAGFTDVKVQPKGDASELIEAAGLKGKIFSAAITARKPA' A
#
# COMPACT_ATOMS: atom_id res chain seq x y z
N ASP A 1 2.00 -0.91 6.18
CA ASP A 1 1.00 -0.09 5.47
C ASP A 1 0.20 -0.96 4.52
N ILE A 2 -0.85 -0.45 3.90
CA ILE A 2 -1.48 -1.08 2.72
C ILE A 2 -0.93 -0.39 1.46
N VAL A 3 -0.50 -1.20 0.50
CA VAL A 3 0.02 -0.72 -0.79
C VAL A 3 -0.60 -1.52 -1.92
N THR A 4 -0.55 -0.95 -3.12
CA THR A 4 -1.06 -1.57 -4.34
C THR A 4 0.04 -1.80 -5.36
N ASN A 5 -0.13 -2.81 -6.23
CA ASN A 5 0.73 -3.03 -7.41
C ASN A 5 0.13 -2.40 -8.69
N GLU A 6 -1.11 -1.93 -8.60
CA GLU A 6 -1.88 -1.32 -9.67
C GLU A 6 -2.72 -0.17 -9.07
N PRO A 7 -3.15 0.80 -9.89
CA PRO A 7 -4.04 1.87 -9.42
C PRO A 7 -5.31 1.33 -8.76
N LEU A 8 -5.64 1.88 -7.59
CA LEU A 8 -6.87 1.51 -6.88
C LEU A 8 -8.10 1.99 -7.66
N LEU A 9 -9.14 1.17 -7.73
CA LEU A 9 -10.41 1.54 -8.34
C LEU A 9 -11.01 2.78 -7.65
N GLU A 10 -11.52 3.72 -8.44
CA GLU A 10 -12.10 4.98 -7.93
C GLU A 10 -13.26 4.75 -6.94
N ALA A 11 -14.03 3.67 -7.12
CA ALA A 11 -15.09 3.28 -6.20
C ALA A 11 -14.56 2.97 -4.79
N LEU A 12 -13.41 2.29 -4.68
CA LEU A 12 -12.80 1.96 -3.39
C LEU A 12 -12.13 3.18 -2.74
N GLN A 13 -11.63 4.13 -3.53
CA GLN A 13 -11.09 5.39 -3.02
C GLN A 13 -12.15 6.25 -2.31
N LYS A 14 -13.43 6.10 -2.71
CA LYS A 14 -14.57 6.85 -2.15
C LYS A 14 -15.39 6.04 -1.13
N ASP A 15 -15.01 4.80 -0.87
CA ASP A 15 -15.72 3.91 0.04
C ASP A 15 -15.29 4.11 1.50
N MET A 16 -16.25 4.31 2.39
CA MET A 16 -15.98 4.62 3.80
C MET A 16 -15.51 3.40 4.61
N GLU A 17 -15.93 2.19 4.25
CA GLU A 17 -15.45 0.96 4.89
C GLU A 17 -14.00 0.69 4.49
N ALA A 18 -13.69 0.85 3.20
CA ALA A 18 -12.33 0.76 2.67
C ALA A 18 -11.41 1.85 3.28
N TRP A 19 -11.93 3.05 3.52
CA TRP A 19 -11.19 4.11 4.22
C TRP A 19 -10.87 3.71 5.66
N GLY A 20 -11.86 3.22 6.40
CA GLY A 20 -11.68 2.70 7.77
C GLY A 20 -10.72 1.51 7.86
N ALA A 21 -10.59 0.74 6.78
CA ALA A 21 -9.69 -0.41 6.66
C ALA A 21 -8.27 -0.06 6.15
N CYS A 22 -7.93 1.23 6.00
CA CYS A 22 -6.67 1.71 5.41
C CYS A 22 -6.44 1.31 3.94
N VAL A 23 -7.49 0.94 3.20
CA VAL A 23 -7.39 0.53 1.79
C VAL A 23 -7.60 1.70 0.83
N ALA A 24 -8.56 2.60 1.10
CA ALA A 24 -8.92 3.68 0.17
C ALA A 24 -7.78 4.66 -0.13
N GLY A 25 -6.85 4.83 0.83
CA GLY A 25 -5.65 5.68 0.69
C GLY A 25 -4.38 4.92 0.33
N ALA A 26 -4.48 3.64 -0.03
CA ALA A 26 -3.31 2.84 -0.38
C ALA A 26 -2.65 3.39 -1.65
N LEU A 27 -1.36 3.72 -1.54
CA LEU A 27 -0.54 4.14 -2.67
C LEU A 27 0.00 2.94 -3.43
N ASP A 28 0.28 3.15 -4.72
CA ASP A 28 1.08 2.22 -5.50
C ASP A 28 2.50 2.10 -4.90
N VAL A 29 3.10 0.91 -4.96
CA VAL A 29 4.45 0.66 -4.42
C VAL A 29 5.47 1.64 -5.02
N SER A 30 5.37 1.96 -6.30
CA SER A 30 6.28 2.90 -6.95
C SER A 30 6.09 4.33 -6.44
N GLU A 31 4.86 4.77 -6.21
CA GLU A 31 4.55 6.08 -5.65
C GLU A 31 5.03 6.18 -4.19
N TYR A 32 4.79 5.14 -3.40
CA TYR A 32 5.24 5.06 -2.02
C TYR A 32 6.78 5.16 -1.91
N THR A 33 7.49 4.38 -2.73
CA THR A 33 8.96 4.36 -2.73
C THR A 33 9.56 5.66 -3.27
N THR A 34 8.92 6.27 -4.27
CA THR A 34 9.30 7.58 -4.80
C THR A 34 9.15 8.66 -3.74
N GLY A 35 7.98 8.74 -3.09
CA GLY A 35 7.74 9.75 -2.05
C GLY A 35 8.70 9.64 -0.87
N LEU A 36 9.04 8.42 -0.45
CA LEU A 36 10.09 8.21 0.56
C LEU A 36 11.47 8.69 0.08
N SER A 37 11.81 8.42 -1.18
CA SER A 37 13.08 8.86 -1.77
C SER A 37 13.17 10.38 -1.87
N GLU A 38 12.09 11.04 -2.29
CA GLU A 38 11.98 12.51 -2.35
C GLU A 38 12.05 13.16 -0.96
N ALA A 39 11.52 12.49 0.06
CA ALA A 39 11.66 12.89 1.46
C ALA A 39 13.07 12.68 2.04
N GLY A 40 14.02 12.18 1.23
CA GLY A 40 15.42 11.97 1.60
C GLY A 40 15.70 10.64 2.28
N PHE A 41 14.76 9.68 2.27
CA PHE A 41 15.04 8.32 2.71
C PHE A 41 15.76 7.52 1.63
N THR A 42 16.56 6.55 2.07
CA THR A 42 17.36 5.65 1.24
C THR A 42 17.14 4.21 1.71
N ASP A 43 17.62 3.21 0.95
CA ASP A 43 17.47 1.78 1.31
C ASP A 43 15.99 1.39 1.59
N VAL A 44 15.07 1.93 0.77
CA VAL A 44 13.64 1.68 0.89
C VAL A 44 13.34 0.24 0.46
N LYS A 45 12.67 -0.53 1.34
CA LYS A 45 12.23 -1.90 1.08
C LYS A 45 10.76 -2.01 1.42
N VAL A 46 10.01 -2.58 0.49
CA VAL A 46 8.58 -2.89 0.64
C VAL A 46 8.43 -4.40 0.45
N GLN A 47 7.91 -5.08 1.47
CA GLN A 47 7.77 -6.54 1.46
C GLN A 47 6.36 -6.93 1.90
N PRO A 48 5.69 -7.87 1.21
CA PRO A 48 4.41 -8.39 1.68
C PRO A 48 4.49 -8.94 3.11
N LYS A 49 3.51 -8.59 3.94
CA LYS A 49 3.39 -9.01 5.32
C LYS A 49 2.13 -9.87 5.47
N GLY A 50 2.32 -11.18 5.45
CA GLY A 50 1.27 -12.17 5.70
C GLY A 50 0.25 -12.32 4.57
N ASP A 51 -0.80 -13.10 4.84
CA ASP A 51 -1.90 -13.37 3.92
C ASP A 51 -2.84 -12.15 3.80
N ALA A 52 -3.44 -11.99 2.61
CA ALA A 52 -4.38 -10.92 2.33
C ALA A 52 -5.60 -10.96 3.28
N SER A 53 -6.10 -9.81 3.71
CA SER A 53 -7.30 -9.75 4.56
C SER A 53 -8.54 -10.26 3.79
N GLU A 54 -9.55 -10.74 4.51
CA GLU A 54 -10.83 -11.22 3.93
C GLU A 54 -11.49 -10.16 3.03
N LEU A 55 -11.34 -8.87 3.36
CA LEU A 55 -11.84 -7.77 2.54
C LEU A 55 -11.15 -7.70 1.16
N ILE A 56 -9.83 -7.92 1.12
CA ILE A 56 -9.04 -7.94 -0.13
C ILE A 56 -9.43 -9.15 -0.99
N GLU A 57 -9.70 -10.29 -0.36
CA GLU A 57 -10.17 -11.49 -1.06
C GLU A 57 -11.59 -11.33 -1.60
N ALA A 58 -12.53 -10.83 -0.79
CA ALA A 58 -13.92 -10.61 -1.19
C ALA A 58 -14.06 -9.62 -2.36
N ALA A 59 -13.15 -8.64 -2.44
CA ALA A 59 -13.10 -7.68 -3.54
C ALA A 59 -12.38 -8.21 -4.81
N GLY A 60 -11.82 -9.43 -4.79
CA GLY A 60 -11.06 -9.98 -5.91
C GLY A 60 -9.72 -9.28 -6.16
N LEU A 61 -9.18 -8.61 -5.14
CA LEU A 61 -7.97 -7.77 -5.22
C LEU A 61 -6.71 -8.49 -4.75
N LYS A 62 -6.80 -9.81 -4.52
CA LYS A 62 -5.68 -10.64 -4.08
C LYS A 62 -4.50 -10.51 -5.05
N GLY A 63 -3.35 -10.08 -4.53
CA GLY A 63 -2.14 -9.82 -5.32
C GLY A 63 -2.05 -8.42 -5.93
N LYS A 64 -3.16 -7.67 -6.00
CA LYS A 64 -3.19 -6.26 -6.41
C LYS A 64 -3.04 -5.31 -5.23
N ILE A 65 -3.57 -5.70 -4.07
CA ILE A 65 -3.48 -4.97 -2.81
C ILE A 65 -2.94 -5.92 -1.75
N PHE A 66 -2.02 -5.43 -0.91
CA PHE A 66 -1.46 -6.23 0.17
C PHE A 66 -0.98 -5.37 1.34
N SER A 67 -0.94 -5.98 2.53
CA SER A 67 -0.25 -5.37 3.66
C SER A 67 1.24 -5.52 3.47
N ALA A 68 1.99 -4.43 3.65
CA ALA A 68 3.43 -4.40 3.51
C ALA A 68 4.14 -4.02 4.80
N ALA A 69 5.23 -4.73 5.09
CA ALA A 69 6.30 -4.23 5.94
C ALA A 69 7.18 -3.29 5.11
N ILE A 70 7.35 -2.05 5.58
CA ILE A 70 8.10 -1.02 4.88
C ILE A 70 9.22 -0.54 5.79
N THR A 71 10.45 -0.60 5.31
CA THR A 71 11.64 -0.10 6.01
C THR A 71 12.39 0.87 5.13
N ALA A 72 12.94 1.92 5.71
CA ALA A 72 13.82 2.85 5.02
C ALA A 72 14.83 3.45 6.01
N ARG A 73 15.93 3.99 5.48
CA ARG A 73 16.99 4.64 6.26
C ARG A 73 17.06 6.12 5.90
N LYS A 74 17.00 6.99 6.90
CA LYS A 74 17.31 8.41 6.72
C LYS A 74 18.81 8.63 6.92
N PRO A 75 19.56 9.12 5.92
CA PRO A 75 20.94 9.55 6.11
C PRO A 75 21.01 10.67 7.17
N ALA A 76 22.10 10.69 7.94
CA ALA A 76 22.36 11.69 8.98
C ALA A 76 22.54 13.10 8.41
#